data_AF-A0A4P9VXY3-F1
#
_entry.id   AF-A0A4P9VXY3-F1
#
_cell.length_a   1.000
_cell.length_b   1.000
_cell.length_c   1.000
_cell.angle_alpha   90.00
_cell.angle_beta   90.00
_cell.angle_gamma   90.00
#
_symmetry.space_group_name_H-M   'P 1'
#
loop_
_entity.id
_entity.type
_entity.pdbx_description
1 polymer ?
#
loop_
_entity_poly.entity_id
_entity_poly.type
_entity_poly.pdbx_seq_one_letter_code
_entity_poly.pdbx_strand_id
1 'polypeptide(L)'
;MTQHHVLLLKKSSHDTPDEIEYEPYVGESRDEEVESERPVKPPGDEHVDEESDRDGDDETVKDLKSRRRLLHGTIRERQAPRPAPSLPLKLVPGRTVVVFDTNFYIGRLDEVEAVVGSGAWIVSLPLVVVTELDGLKTNPGPISLCANRALAFIDTTLASPTTRPHLKLQTASGNFLPNLSVRTERFGDGKKTNDDVVLACARWWVGRAGGAPDGAADVVLVTEDVNLRLKARASGVHVVEAVHGFGVGKAGRGRTAERGR
;
A
#
# COMPACT_ATOMS: atom_id res chain seq x y z
N MET A 1 16.99 -13.23 82.61
CA MET A 1 16.06 -12.24 82.01
C MET A 1 15.91 -12.62 80.55
N THR A 2 14.90 -13.46 80.27
CA THR A 2 13.63 -13.13 79.55
C THR A 2 13.83 -13.10 78.02
N GLN A 3 13.45 -14.19 77.30
CA GLN A 3 12.26 -14.32 76.41
C GLN A 3 12.38 -13.47 75.12
N HIS A 4 12.08 -13.91 73.89
CA HIS A 4 11.15 -14.90 73.29
C HIS A 4 11.81 -15.54 72.01
N HIS A 5 11.32 -16.57 71.26
CA HIS A 5 10.17 -17.51 71.36
C HIS A 5 10.35 -18.78 70.48
N VAL A 6 9.49 -19.78 70.75
CA VAL A 6 8.81 -20.80 69.89
C VAL A 6 9.18 -20.86 68.38
N LEU A 7 9.69 -21.93 67.73
CA LEU A 7 9.46 -23.41 67.65
C LEU A 7 8.33 -23.93 66.72
N LEU A 8 8.74 -24.75 65.72
CA LEU A 8 8.06 -25.92 65.10
C LEU A 8 6.72 -25.71 64.32
N LEU A 9 6.53 -26.23 63.09
CA LEU A 9 6.50 -27.67 62.73
C LEU A 9 6.56 -27.94 61.19
N LYS A 10 6.84 -29.21 60.81
CA LYS A 10 6.91 -29.73 59.42
C LYS A 10 5.56 -30.25 58.87
N LYS A 11 5.34 -30.12 57.54
CA LYS A 11 4.73 -31.11 56.59
C LYS A 11 5.39 -30.83 55.21
N SER A 12 5.97 -31.77 54.45
CA SER A 12 5.47 -33.01 53.84
C SER A 12 4.27 -32.80 52.92
N SER A 13 4.46 -32.87 51.60
CA SER A 13 4.36 -34.12 50.82
C SER A 13 4.82 -33.93 49.37
N HIS A 14 5.03 -35.03 48.63
CA HIS A 14 5.09 -34.99 47.17
C HIS A 14 3.73 -34.61 46.60
N ASP A 15 3.72 -33.95 45.45
CA ASP A 15 2.62 -34.07 44.49
C ASP A 15 3.18 -33.91 43.06
N THR A 16 2.79 -34.85 42.19
CA THR A 16 3.13 -34.84 40.76
C THR A 16 2.00 -34.14 40.00
N PRO A 17 2.28 -33.28 39.00
CA PRO A 17 1.21 -32.77 38.15
C PRO A 17 0.70 -33.90 37.25
N ASP A 18 -0.55 -34.30 37.45
CA ASP A 18 -1.23 -35.29 36.61
C ASP A 18 -1.30 -34.88 35.14
N GLU A 19 -1.19 -35.86 34.24
CA GLU A 19 -1.42 -35.68 32.81
C GLU A 19 -2.91 -35.39 32.57
N ILE A 20 -3.22 -34.22 31.99
CA ILE A 20 -4.58 -33.91 31.53
C ILE A 20 -4.75 -34.50 30.13
N GLU A 21 -5.28 -35.71 30.09
CA GLU A 21 -5.67 -36.43 28.89
C GLU A 21 -6.81 -35.70 28.16
N TYR A 22 -6.63 -35.40 26.87
CA TYR A 22 -7.57 -34.62 26.07
C TYR A 22 -8.59 -35.55 25.38
N GLU A 23 -9.68 -35.87 26.07
CA GLU A 23 -10.83 -36.61 25.51
C GLU A 23 -11.54 -35.79 24.41
N PRO A 24 -11.79 -36.35 23.20
CA PRO A 24 -12.42 -35.64 22.11
C PRO A 24 -13.95 -35.51 22.31
N TYR A 25 -14.45 -34.27 22.29
CA TYR A 25 -15.88 -33.99 22.45
C TYR A 25 -16.69 -34.45 21.22
N VAL A 26 -17.36 -35.59 21.33
CA VAL A 26 -18.31 -36.09 20.33
C VAL A 26 -19.69 -35.47 20.59
N GLY A 27 -20.14 -34.61 19.68
CA GLY A 27 -21.50 -34.03 19.68
C GLY A 27 -22.30 -34.56 18.49
N GLU A 28 -23.33 -35.36 18.76
CA GLU A 28 -24.19 -35.95 17.72
C GLU A 28 -25.33 -35.00 17.29
N SER A 29 -25.52 -34.97 15.97
CA SER A 29 -26.70 -34.63 15.16
C SER A 29 -27.85 -33.78 15.73
N ARG A 30 -28.18 -32.73 14.96
CA ARG A 30 -29.57 -32.32 14.74
C ARG A 30 -29.75 -31.80 13.31
N ASP A 31 -30.56 -32.52 12.54
CA ASP A 31 -30.86 -32.18 11.14
C ASP A 31 -31.90 -31.06 11.06
N GLU A 32 -31.58 -29.98 10.35
CA GLU A 32 -32.56 -28.99 9.88
C GLU A 32 -32.32 -28.76 8.37
N GLU A 33 -33.18 -29.39 7.55
CA GLU A 33 -33.23 -29.15 6.10
C GLU A 33 -33.81 -27.75 5.85
N VAL A 34 -33.06 -26.89 5.15
CA VAL A 34 -33.57 -25.60 4.63
C VAL A 34 -33.31 -25.55 3.13
N GLU A 35 -34.36 -25.20 2.38
CA GLU A 35 -34.41 -25.29 0.92
C GLU A 35 -33.40 -24.41 0.19
N SER A 36 -33.08 -24.82 -1.03
CA SER A 36 -32.06 -24.21 -1.87
C SER A 36 -32.53 -22.92 -2.58
N GLU A 37 -31.83 -21.81 -2.36
CA GLU A 37 -31.76 -20.71 -3.34
C GLU A 37 -30.37 -20.67 -4.00
N ARG A 38 -30.34 -20.76 -5.33
CA ARG A 38 -29.09 -20.83 -6.11
C ARG A 38 -28.60 -19.43 -6.48
N PRO A 39 -27.35 -19.04 -6.17
CA PRO A 39 -26.76 -17.83 -6.72
C PRO A 39 -26.63 -17.96 -8.25
N VAL A 40 -27.23 -17.03 -9.00
CA VAL A 40 -27.11 -16.98 -10.45
C VAL A 40 -25.67 -16.63 -10.83
N LYS A 41 -25.02 -17.52 -11.57
CA LYS A 41 -23.64 -17.38 -12.05
C LYS A 41 -23.60 -16.29 -13.14
N PRO A 42 -22.81 -15.21 -13.00
CA PRO A 42 -22.59 -14.30 -14.13
C PRO A 42 -21.83 -15.07 -15.23
N PRO A 43 -22.16 -14.86 -16.52
CA PRO A 43 -21.44 -15.48 -17.62
C PRO A 43 -19.99 -14.98 -17.66
N GLY A 44 -19.07 -15.87 -18.00
CA GLY A 44 -17.66 -15.51 -18.17
C GLY A 44 -17.40 -15.04 -19.60
N ASP A 45 -16.53 -14.05 -19.74
CA ASP A 45 -15.80 -13.78 -20.97
C ASP A 45 -14.41 -14.41 -20.86
N GLU A 46 -14.33 -15.71 -21.17
CA GLU A 46 -13.09 -16.30 -21.67
C GLU A 46 -13.01 -15.96 -23.16
N HIS A 47 -12.23 -14.94 -23.53
CA HIS A 47 -11.75 -14.83 -24.91
C HIS A 47 -10.29 -14.41 -24.96
N VAL A 48 -9.52 -15.28 -25.61
CA VAL A 48 -8.12 -15.13 -25.98
C VAL A 48 -8.06 -14.37 -27.29
N ASP A 49 -7.24 -13.31 -27.36
CA ASP A 49 -6.80 -12.72 -28.63
C ASP A 49 -5.28 -12.85 -28.71
N GLU A 50 -4.81 -14.00 -29.22
CA GLU A 50 -3.49 -14.10 -29.83
C GLU A 50 -3.55 -13.40 -31.19
N GLU A 51 -2.58 -12.52 -31.47
CA GLU A 51 -2.54 -11.79 -32.73
C GLU A 51 -2.37 -12.74 -33.93
N SER A 52 -3.18 -12.57 -34.97
CA SER A 52 -2.86 -13.11 -36.29
C SER A 52 -3.15 -12.07 -37.38
N ASP A 53 -2.06 -11.56 -37.99
CA ASP A 53 -2.14 -10.66 -39.13
C ASP A 53 -2.74 -11.38 -40.34
N ARG A 54 -3.95 -10.99 -40.73
CA ARG A 54 -4.53 -11.23 -42.05
C ARG A 54 -5.33 -10.03 -42.50
N ASP A 55 -4.92 -9.42 -43.61
CA ASP A 55 -5.61 -8.28 -44.21
C ASP A 55 -7.08 -8.61 -44.54
N GLY A 56 -8.01 -7.87 -43.92
CA GLY A 56 -9.44 -8.04 -44.09
C GLY A 56 -10.27 -6.89 -43.50
N ASP A 57 -10.81 -6.03 -44.37
CA ASP A 57 -11.94 -5.11 -44.15
C ASP A 57 -11.82 -4.02 -43.06
N ASP A 58 -10.87 -3.11 -43.28
CA ASP A 58 -10.54 -1.89 -42.49
C ASP A 58 -11.75 -1.03 -42.06
N GLU A 59 -12.78 -0.90 -42.90
CA GLU A 59 -13.99 -0.12 -42.58
C GLU A 59 -14.82 -0.72 -41.42
N THR A 60 -14.90 -2.06 -41.30
CA THR A 60 -15.70 -2.69 -40.24
C THR A 60 -15.09 -2.49 -38.86
N VAL A 61 -13.76 -2.62 -38.76
CA VAL A 61 -12.97 -2.41 -37.54
C VAL A 61 -12.99 -0.93 -37.11
N LYS A 62 -12.99 -0.01 -38.08
CA LYS A 62 -13.09 1.43 -37.87
C LYS A 62 -14.46 1.86 -37.33
N ASP A 63 -15.55 1.27 -37.84
CA ASP A 63 -16.90 1.55 -37.35
C ASP A 63 -17.13 0.97 -35.94
N LEU A 64 -16.62 -0.24 -35.67
CA LEU A 64 -16.59 -0.83 -34.33
C LEU A 64 -15.77 0.00 -33.33
N LYS A 65 -14.59 0.51 -33.72
CA LYS A 65 -13.79 1.45 -32.91
C LYS A 65 -14.54 2.76 -32.63
N SER A 66 -15.31 3.26 -33.59
CA SER A 66 -16.12 4.48 -33.47
C SER A 66 -17.30 4.27 -32.52
N ARG A 67 -18.04 3.16 -32.67
CA ARG A 67 -19.14 2.76 -31.79
C ARG A 67 -18.67 2.48 -30.36
N ARG A 68 -17.50 1.85 -30.19
CA ARG A 68 -16.84 1.69 -28.88
C ARG A 68 -16.59 3.04 -28.22
N ARG A 69 -15.98 4.02 -28.93
CA ARG A 69 -15.73 5.36 -28.39
C ARG A 69 -17.02 6.08 -27.98
N LEU A 70 -18.08 5.99 -28.78
CA LEU A 70 -19.36 6.60 -28.48
C LEU A 70 -19.98 6.01 -27.19
N LEU A 71 -20.04 4.68 -27.07
CA LEU A 71 -20.56 3.98 -25.90
C LEU A 71 -19.75 4.25 -24.62
N HIS A 72 -18.41 4.29 -24.72
CA HIS A 72 -17.54 4.68 -23.60
C HIS A 72 -17.79 6.13 -23.15
N GLY A 73 -18.16 7.03 -24.06
CA GLY A 73 -18.60 8.38 -23.71
C GLY A 73 -19.88 8.40 -22.88
N THR A 74 -20.94 7.75 -23.38
CA THR A 74 -22.27 7.77 -22.74
C THR A 74 -22.31 7.05 -21.38
N ILE A 75 -21.54 5.98 -21.20
CA ILE A 75 -21.43 5.27 -19.91
C ILE A 75 -20.75 6.16 -18.85
N ARG A 76 -19.68 6.86 -19.25
CA ARG A 76 -18.92 7.75 -18.35
C ARG A 76 -19.74 8.96 -17.88
N GLU A 77 -20.67 9.43 -18.71
CA GLU A 77 -21.59 10.53 -18.39
C GLU A 77 -22.74 10.08 -17.45
N ARG A 78 -23.23 8.84 -17.59
CA ARG A 78 -24.29 8.29 -16.73
C ARG A 78 -23.83 7.75 -15.37
N GLN A 79 -22.54 7.46 -15.20
CA GLN A 79 -21.99 6.87 -13.97
C GLN A 79 -21.18 7.84 -13.09
N ALA A 80 -21.11 9.13 -13.42
CA ALA A 80 -20.41 10.11 -12.60
C ALA A 80 -21.09 10.29 -11.23
N PRO A 81 -20.47 9.86 -10.10
CA PRO A 81 -21.03 10.14 -8.78
C PRO A 81 -20.87 11.64 -8.52
N ARG A 82 -21.91 12.31 -8.01
CA ARG A 82 -21.75 13.68 -7.51
C ARG A 82 -20.65 13.68 -6.45
N PRO A 83 -19.61 14.52 -6.55
CA PRO A 83 -18.60 14.59 -5.51
C PRO A 83 -19.27 15.08 -4.23
N ALA A 84 -19.33 14.23 -3.22
CA ALA A 84 -19.67 14.66 -1.88
C ALA A 84 -18.66 15.74 -1.45
N PRO A 85 -19.08 16.80 -0.73
CA PRO A 85 -18.19 17.86 -0.29
C PRO A 85 -17.18 17.29 0.72
N SER A 86 -16.02 16.86 0.23
CA SER A 86 -14.93 16.40 1.08
C SER A 86 -14.37 17.60 1.83
N LEU A 87 -14.41 17.56 3.15
CA LEU A 87 -13.63 18.47 3.99
C LEU A 87 -12.15 18.41 3.54
N PRO A 88 -11.42 19.54 3.56
CA PRO A 88 -10.03 19.57 3.12
C PRO A 88 -9.19 18.60 3.95
N LEU A 89 -8.44 17.74 3.27
CA LEU A 89 -7.64 16.70 3.89
C LEU A 89 -6.56 17.31 4.80
N LYS A 90 -6.70 17.13 6.13
CA LYS A 90 -5.74 17.62 7.11
C LYS A 90 -4.53 16.67 7.20
N LEU A 91 -3.44 17.05 6.56
CA LEU A 91 -2.13 16.40 6.68
C LEU A 91 -1.34 17.04 7.85
N VAL A 92 -0.66 16.23 8.66
CA VAL A 92 0.10 16.70 9.82
C VAL A 92 1.53 16.14 9.81
N PRO A 93 2.57 17.00 9.73
CA PRO A 93 3.97 16.58 9.84
C PRO A 93 4.24 15.73 11.10
N GLY A 94 5.15 14.76 10.97
CA GLY A 94 5.52 13.81 12.04
C GLY A 94 4.44 12.78 12.40
N ARG A 95 3.21 12.94 11.92
CA ARG A 95 2.07 12.06 12.22
C ARG A 95 1.52 11.33 10.99
N THR A 96 1.12 12.07 9.96
CA THR A 96 0.55 11.49 8.74
C THR A 96 1.63 10.75 7.97
N VAL A 97 1.41 9.46 7.75
CA VAL A 97 2.31 8.62 6.97
C VAL A 97 2.03 8.78 5.48
N VAL A 98 3.10 8.87 4.69
CA VAL A 98 3.03 9.05 3.23
C VAL A 98 3.38 7.73 2.56
N VAL A 99 2.57 7.28 1.61
CA VAL A 99 2.86 6.11 0.78
C VAL A 99 2.96 6.56 -0.68
N PHE A 100 4.03 6.18 -1.36
CA PHE A 100 4.21 6.42 -2.79
C PHE A 100 4.11 5.10 -3.57
N ASP A 101 3.56 5.15 -4.77
CA ASP A 101 3.62 4.05 -5.74
C ASP A 101 4.91 4.06 -6.56
N THR A 102 5.15 3.01 -7.34
CA THR A 102 6.33 2.88 -8.22
C THR A 102 6.38 3.98 -9.28
N ASN A 103 5.23 4.45 -9.76
CA ASN A 103 5.15 5.53 -10.74
C ASN A 103 5.72 6.85 -10.19
N PHE A 104 5.56 7.12 -8.89
CA PHE A 104 6.20 8.26 -8.24
C PHE A 104 7.73 8.17 -8.25
N TYR A 105 8.28 7.00 -7.91
CA TYR A 105 9.73 6.77 -7.91
C TYR A 105 10.34 6.84 -9.32
N ILE A 106 9.59 6.45 -10.36
CA ILE A 106 10.04 6.51 -11.75
C ILE A 106 9.88 7.90 -12.38
N GLY A 107 8.73 8.54 -12.18
CA GLY A 107 8.36 9.78 -12.87
C GLY A 107 8.64 11.07 -12.10
N ARG A 108 8.69 11.02 -10.76
CA ARG A 108 8.77 12.21 -9.88
C ARG A 108 9.65 11.99 -8.65
N LEU A 109 10.79 11.33 -8.83
CA LEU A 109 11.73 11.04 -7.73
C LEU A 109 12.13 12.30 -6.95
N ASP A 110 12.31 13.44 -7.61
CA ASP A 110 12.62 14.73 -6.98
C ASP A 110 11.56 15.16 -5.92
N GLU A 111 10.27 14.82 -6.13
CA GLU A 111 9.21 15.08 -5.15
C GLU A 111 9.32 14.15 -3.92
N VAL A 112 9.71 12.88 -4.13
CA VAL A 112 9.95 11.91 -3.06
C VAL A 112 11.20 12.27 -2.24
N GLU A 113 12.29 12.61 -2.93
CA GLU A 113 13.54 13.12 -2.36
C GLU A 113 13.27 14.34 -1.47
N ALA A 114 12.44 15.29 -1.92
CA ALA A 114 12.07 16.47 -1.14
C ALA A 114 11.22 16.12 0.10
N VAL A 115 10.22 15.24 -0.01
CA VAL A 115 9.38 14.84 1.13
C VAL A 115 10.20 14.11 2.19
N VAL A 116 11.04 13.14 1.81
CA VAL A 116 11.93 12.43 2.74
C VAL A 116 12.99 13.37 3.33
N GLY A 117 13.67 14.14 2.48
CA GLY A 117 14.76 15.04 2.87
C GLY A 117 14.33 16.21 3.75
N SER A 118 13.02 16.53 3.79
CA SER A 118 12.48 17.53 4.72
C SER A 118 12.60 17.16 6.19
N GLY A 119 12.73 15.85 6.52
CA GLY A 119 12.65 15.34 7.89
C GLY A 119 11.29 15.57 8.59
N ALA A 120 10.32 16.16 7.89
CA ALA A 120 9.03 16.53 8.46
C ALA A 120 7.97 15.42 8.35
N TRP A 121 8.22 14.39 7.56
CA TRP A 121 7.25 13.33 7.25
C TRP A 121 7.82 11.94 7.52
N ILE A 122 6.92 10.96 7.62
CA ILE A 122 7.27 9.54 7.67
C ILE A 122 6.77 8.93 6.36
N VAL A 123 7.68 8.50 5.50
CA VAL A 123 7.36 7.78 4.27
C VAL A 123 7.40 6.29 4.54
N SER A 124 6.31 5.58 4.24
CA SER A 124 6.28 4.12 4.20
C SER A 124 6.47 3.68 2.75
N LEU A 125 7.54 2.93 2.50
CA LEU A 125 7.89 2.37 1.20
C LEU A 125 7.48 0.89 1.19
N PRO A 126 6.45 0.49 0.41
CA PRO A 126 6.10 -0.92 0.27
C PRO A 126 7.23 -1.70 -0.40
N LEU A 127 7.58 -2.87 0.12
CA LEU A 127 8.63 -3.74 -0.44
C LEU A 127 8.30 -4.22 -1.87
N VAL A 128 7.01 -4.30 -2.22
CA VAL A 128 6.57 -4.56 -3.60
C VAL A 128 7.04 -3.47 -4.58
N VAL A 129 7.07 -2.20 -4.18
CA VAL A 129 7.57 -1.09 -5.01
C VAL A 129 9.06 -1.26 -5.29
N VAL A 130 9.84 -1.70 -4.30
CA VAL A 130 11.26 -2.05 -4.48
C VAL A 130 11.40 -3.21 -5.47
N THR A 131 10.56 -4.25 -5.33
CA THR A 131 10.57 -5.42 -6.22
C THR A 131 10.27 -5.01 -7.68
N GLU A 132 9.31 -4.11 -7.88
CA GLU A 132 8.99 -3.55 -9.20
C GLU A 132 10.15 -2.71 -9.77
N LEU A 133 10.76 -1.83 -8.97
CA LEU A 133 11.94 -1.06 -9.38
C LEU A 133 13.11 -1.99 -9.74
N ASP A 134 13.29 -3.10 -9.03
CA ASP A 134 14.28 -4.13 -9.34
C ASP A 134 13.99 -4.90 -10.64
N GLY A 135 12.72 -5.00 -11.06
CA GLY A 135 12.34 -5.50 -12.39
C GLY A 135 12.49 -4.44 -13.48
N LEU A 136 12.23 -3.17 -13.18
CA LEU A 136 12.36 -2.06 -14.13
C LEU A 136 13.83 -1.73 -14.44
N LYS A 137 14.76 -1.92 -13.51
CA LYS A 137 16.20 -1.64 -13.72
C LYS A 137 16.84 -2.56 -14.78
N THR A 138 16.27 -3.74 -15.04
CA THR A 138 16.76 -4.68 -16.07
C THR A 138 16.19 -4.40 -17.46
N ASN A 139 15.17 -3.54 -17.58
CA ASN A 139 14.57 -3.20 -18.86
C ASN A 139 15.46 -2.25 -19.67
N PRO A 140 15.56 -2.39 -21.00
CA PRO A 140 16.29 -1.43 -21.83
C PRO A 140 15.58 -0.07 -21.88
N GLY A 141 16.36 1.00 -22.04
CA GLY A 141 15.86 2.36 -22.26
C GLY A 141 15.78 3.24 -21.01
N PRO A 142 15.17 4.45 -21.09
CA PRO A 142 15.24 5.46 -20.03
C PRO A 142 14.66 5.04 -18.69
N ILE A 143 13.70 4.10 -18.67
CA ILE A 143 13.02 3.66 -17.44
C ILE A 143 13.97 2.95 -16.46
N SER A 144 14.97 2.22 -16.93
CA SER A 144 15.95 1.60 -16.04
C SER A 144 16.91 2.62 -15.43
N LEU A 145 17.19 3.75 -16.10
CA LEU A 145 17.95 4.84 -15.48
C LEU A 145 17.16 5.47 -14.32
N CYS A 146 15.86 5.73 -14.51
CA CYS A 146 14.98 6.19 -13.44
C CYS A 146 14.91 5.17 -12.28
N ALA A 147 14.73 3.88 -12.59
CA ALA A 147 14.70 2.82 -11.58
C ALA A 147 16.01 2.72 -10.79
N ASN A 148 17.17 2.74 -11.46
CA ASN A 148 18.47 2.74 -10.80
C ASN A 148 18.67 3.99 -9.92
N ARG A 149 18.26 5.17 -10.38
CA ARG A 149 18.32 6.40 -9.56
C ARG A 149 17.43 6.29 -8.31
N ALA A 150 16.21 5.78 -8.46
CA ALA A 150 15.29 5.57 -7.33
C ALA A 150 15.84 4.57 -6.32
N LEU A 151 16.38 3.43 -6.77
CA LEU A 151 16.98 2.43 -5.89
C LEU A 151 18.21 2.99 -5.16
N ALA A 152 19.11 3.71 -5.86
CA ALA A 152 20.26 4.36 -5.24
C ALA A 152 19.88 5.40 -4.19
N PHE A 153 18.80 6.17 -4.43
CA PHE A 153 18.22 7.06 -3.42
C PHE A 153 17.70 6.29 -2.21
N ILE A 154 16.95 5.20 -2.39
CA ILE A 154 16.40 4.39 -1.29
C ILE A 154 17.54 3.77 -0.46
N ASP A 155 18.52 3.12 -1.11
CA ASP A 155 19.68 2.50 -0.44
C ASP A 155 20.47 3.56 0.37
N THR A 156 20.75 4.73 -0.21
CA THR A 156 21.43 5.84 0.48
C THR A 156 20.62 6.37 1.67
N THR A 157 19.31 6.51 1.50
CA THR A 157 18.38 7.03 2.52
C THR A 157 18.28 6.09 3.73
N LEU A 158 18.22 4.78 3.49
CA LEU A 158 18.16 3.76 4.54
C LEU A 158 19.52 3.59 5.25
N ALA A 159 20.64 3.77 4.56
CA ALA A 159 21.97 3.72 5.16
C ALA A 159 22.28 4.94 6.06
N SER A 160 21.74 6.11 5.74
CA SER A 160 22.02 7.35 6.47
C SER A 160 21.23 7.45 7.80
N PRO A 161 21.90 7.62 8.96
CA PRO A 161 21.23 7.72 10.26
C PRO A 161 20.26 8.91 10.39
N THR A 162 20.44 9.98 9.60
CA THR A 162 19.61 11.19 9.66
C THR A 162 18.31 11.05 8.87
N THR A 163 18.32 10.34 7.74
CA THR A 163 17.15 10.19 6.87
C THR A 163 16.38 8.88 7.09
N ARG A 164 17.06 7.82 7.55
CA ARG A 164 16.44 6.51 7.86
C ARG A 164 15.20 6.58 8.78
N PRO A 165 15.09 7.46 9.79
CA PRO A 165 13.84 7.60 10.57
C PRO A 165 12.61 8.01 9.74
N HIS A 166 12.84 8.65 8.58
CA HIS A 166 11.82 9.22 7.70
C HIS A 166 11.45 8.32 6.51
N LEU A 167 12.16 7.21 6.30
CA LEU A 167 11.84 6.19 5.28
C LEU A 167 11.76 4.80 5.91
N LYS A 168 10.57 4.23 5.95
CA LYS A 168 10.28 2.90 6.51
C LYS A 168 10.00 1.90 5.39
N LEU A 169 10.91 0.97 5.15
CA LEU A 169 10.70 -0.13 4.21
C LEU A 169 9.74 -1.15 4.84
N GLN A 170 8.54 -1.28 4.29
CA GLN A 170 7.41 -2.03 4.86
C GLN A 170 7.10 -3.27 4.01
N THR A 171 7.05 -4.44 4.62
CA THR A 171 6.61 -5.67 3.94
C THR A 171 5.08 -5.74 3.84
N ALA A 172 4.54 -6.60 2.97
CA ALA A 172 3.10 -6.82 2.79
C ALA A 172 2.38 -7.25 4.09
N SER A 173 3.09 -7.97 4.97
CA SER A 173 2.64 -8.32 6.32
C SER A 173 2.70 -7.17 7.34
N GLY A 174 3.24 -6.00 6.96
CA GLY A 174 3.34 -4.81 7.80
C GLY A 174 4.55 -4.78 8.74
N ASN A 175 5.53 -5.66 8.54
CA ASN A 175 6.83 -5.59 9.23
C ASN A 175 7.70 -4.50 8.60
N PHE A 176 8.68 -3.99 9.35
CA PHE A 176 9.65 -3.01 8.85
C PHE A 176 11.05 -3.60 8.73
N LEU A 177 11.66 -3.44 7.57
CA LEU A 177 13.03 -3.87 7.29
C LEU A 177 14.00 -2.69 7.52
N PRO A 178 15.19 -2.93 8.10
CA PRO A 178 16.17 -1.87 8.35
C PRO A 178 16.95 -1.44 7.09
N ASN A 179 16.97 -2.29 6.07
CA ASN A 179 17.75 -2.13 4.85
C ASN A 179 17.18 -3.03 3.72
N LEU A 180 17.78 -2.95 2.54
CA LEU A 180 17.39 -3.70 1.35
C LEU A 180 18.13 -5.05 1.21
N SER A 181 18.49 -5.72 2.31
CA SER A 181 19.06 -7.07 2.23
C SER A 181 18.03 -8.14 1.83
N VAL A 182 16.74 -7.91 2.10
CA VAL A 182 15.62 -8.70 1.58
C VAL A 182 14.81 -7.80 0.66
N ARG A 183 14.77 -8.15 -0.63
CA ARG A 183 14.17 -7.33 -1.71
C ARG A 183 12.95 -8.00 -2.37
N THR A 184 12.70 -9.26 -2.04
CA THR A 184 11.61 -10.07 -2.58
C THR A 184 10.73 -10.59 -1.45
N GLU A 185 9.42 -10.55 -1.64
CA GLU A 185 8.42 -11.10 -0.70
C GLU A 185 7.37 -11.88 -1.49
N ARG A 186 6.89 -12.99 -0.92
CA ARG A 186 5.75 -13.75 -1.47
C ARG A 186 4.50 -13.35 -0.70
N PHE A 187 3.53 -12.74 -1.37
CA PHE A 187 2.32 -12.19 -0.76
C PHE A 187 1.02 -12.84 -1.29
N GLY A 188 0.97 -14.17 -1.23
CA GLY A 188 -0.24 -14.98 -1.39
C GLY A 188 -0.45 -15.63 -2.76
N ASP A 189 -1.43 -16.53 -2.81
CA ASP A 189 -1.50 -17.59 -3.81
C ASP A 189 -2.38 -17.23 -5.02
N GLY A 190 -2.05 -16.14 -5.70
CA GLY A 190 -2.49 -15.91 -7.09
C GLY A 190 -3.82 -15.17 -7.31
N LYS A 191 -4.13 -14.12 -6.53
CA LYS A 191 -5.15 -13.09 -6.90
C LYS A 191 -4.82 -11.64 -6.53
N LYS A 192 -3.86 -11.39 -5.63
CA LYS A 192 -3.48 -10.03 -5.23
C LYS A 192 -2.57 -9.41 -6.29
N THR A 193 -2.93 -8.22 -6.75
CA THR A 193 -2.06 -7.37 -7.58
C THR A 193 -1.09 -6.58 -6.72
N ASN A 194 -0.03 -6.03 -7.32
CA ASN A 194 0.93 -5.18 -6.61
C ASN A 194 0.26 -3.93 -6.03
N ASP A 195 -0.73 -3.35 -6.73
CA ASP A 195 -1.66 -2.33 -6.18
C ASP A 195 -2.26 -2.76 -4.83
N ASP A 196 -2.79 -4.00 -4.75
CA ASP A 196 -3.49 -4.47 -3.55
C ASP A 196 -2.52 -4.61 -2.37
N VAL A 197 -1.24 -4.86 -2.64
CA VAL A 197 -0.16 -4.86 -1.64
C VAL A 197 0.21 -3.43 -1.23
N VAL A 198 0.37 -2.49 -2.16
CA VAL A 198 0.58 -1.05 -1.85
C VAL A 198 -0.57 -0.52 -1.00
N LEU A 199 -1.81 -0.88 -1.34
CA LEU A 199 -3.01 -0.55 -0.58
C LEU A 199 -3.06 -1.23 0.78
N ALA A 200 -2.59 -2.47 0.91
CA ALA A 200 -2.48 -3.16 2.20
C ALA A 200 -1.46 -2.47 3.11
N CYS A 201 -0.29 -2.11 2.58
CA CYS A 201 0.73 -1.34 3.29
C CYS A 201 0.19 0.04 3.75
N ALA A 202 -0.56 0.74 2.91
CA ALA A 202 -1.22 1.99 3.27
C ALA A 202 -2.31 1.79 4.33
N ARG A 203 -3.26 0.87 4.10
CA ARG A 203 -4.32 0.50 5.06
C ARG A 203 -3.77 0.12 6.42
N TRP A 204 -2.60 -0.54 6.48
CA TRP A 204 -1.97 -0.93 7.73
C TRP A 204 -1.80 0.26 8.68
N TRP A 205 -1.60 1.49 8.19
CA TRP A 205 -1.44 2.67 9.04
C TRP A 205 -2.76 3.28 9.56
N VAL A 206 -3.92 2.91 9.00
CA VAL A 206 -5.23 3.43 9.42
C VAL A 206 -5.52 3.03 10.87
N GLY A 207 -5.93 4.00 11.70
CA GLY A 207 -6.18 3.84 13.13
C GLY A 207 -4.93 3.78 14.00
N ARG A 208 -3.72 3.61 13.43
CA ARG A 208 -2.47 3.42 14.19
C ARG A 208 -1.77 4.69 14.62
N ALA A 209 -2.13 5.86 14.07
CA ALA A 209 -1.65 7.13 14.61
C ALA A 209 -2.48 7.64 15.81
N GLY A 210 -3.22 6.75 16.49
CA GLY A 210 -3.82 6.99 17.81
C GLY A 210 -5.12 7.79 17.83
N GLY A 211 -5.76 7.99 16.68
CA GLY A 211 -6.98 8.81 16.56
C GLY A 211 -6.68 10.31 16.64
N ALA A 212 -6.95 11.05 15.56
CA ALA A 212 -6.75 12.49 15.58
C ALA A 212 -7.96 13.20 16.21
N PRO A 213 -7.78 14.00 17.29
CA PRO A 213 -8.88 14.82 17.82
C PRO A 213 -9.42 15.82 16.79
N ASP A 214 -8.61 16.17 15.78
CA ASP A 214 -8.92 17.16 14.75
C ASP A 214 -9.21 16.56 13.36
N GLY A 215 -9.43 15.24 13.24
CA GLY A 215 -9.67 14.59 11.94
C GLY A 215 -8.49 14.64 10.95
N ALA A 216 -7.26 14.72 11.46
CA ALA A 216 -6.06 14.55 10.64
C ALA A 216 -5.94 13.11 10.11
N ALA A 217 -5.47 12.95 8.89
CA ALA A 217 -5.28 11.63 8.28
C ALA A 217 -4.09 10.89 8.93
N ASP A 218 -4.29 9.63 9.31
CA ASP A 218 -3.20 8.75 9.77
C ASP A 218 -2.24 8.42 8.62
N VAL A 219 -2.79 8.27 7.40
CA VAL A 219 -2.06 7.87 6.19
C VAL A 219 -2.64 8.53 4.95
N VAL A 220 -1.77 8.83 3.99
CA VAL A 220 -2.13 9.30 2.65
C VAL A 220 -1.32 8.54 1.60
N LEU A 221 -2.02 8.01 0.60
CA LEU A 221 -1.41 7.50 -0.63
C LEU A 221 -1.20 8.67 -1.60
N VAL A 222 -0.05 8.71 -2.27
CA VAL A 222 0.27 9.71 -3.28
C VAL A 222 0.43 8.98 -4.62
N THR A 223 -0.52 9.18 -5.53
CA THR A 223 -0.58 8.47 -6.81
C THR A 223 -1.38 9.24 -7.87
N GLU A 224 -0.95 9.13 -9.13
CA GLU A 224 -1.66 9.68 -10.29
C GLU A 224 -2.49 8.60 -11.04
N ASP A 225 -2.46 7.33 -10.62
CA ASP A 225 -3.26 6.26 -11.24
C ASP A 225 -4.74 6.32 -10.80
N VAL A 226 -5.66 6.39 -11.77
CA VAL A 226 -7.10 6.56 -11.50
C VAL A 226 -7.71 5.36 -10.80
N ASN A 227 -7.29 4.14 -11.16
CA ASN A 227 -7.82 2.90 -10.61
C ASN A 227 -7.33 2.70 -9.18
N LEU A 228 -6.04 2.96 -8.92
CA LEU A 228 -5.45 2.92 -7.58
C LEU A 228 -6.10 3.97 -6.66
N ARG A 229 -6.41 5.18 -7.16
CA ARG A 229 -7.21 6.18 -6.41
C ARG A 229 -8.60 5.69 -6.06
N LEU A 230 -9.30 5.05 -6.99
CA LEU A 230 -10.65 4.50 -6.76
C LEU A 230 -10.61 3.37 -5.73
N LYS A 231 -9.68 2.40 -5.88
CA LYS A 231 -9.44 1.34 -4.90
C LYS A 231 -9.13 1.92 -3.52
N ALA A 232 -8.19 2.87 -3.42
CA ALA A 232 -7.79 3.50 -2.14
C ALA A 232 -8.95 4.22 -1.43
N ARG A 233 -9.79 4.96 -2.17
CA ARG A 233 -10.97 5.62 -1.59
C ARG A 233 -12.01 4.61 -1.08
N ALA A 234 -12.29 3.56 -1.85
CA ALA A 234 -13.12 2.44 -1.38
C ALA A 234 -12.49 1.66 -0.20
N SER A 235 -11.19 1.85 0.03
CA SER A 235 -10.41 1.23 1.10
C SER A 235 -10.35 2.04 2.40
N GLY A 236 -10.93 3.24 2.43
CA GLY A 236 -10.76 4.19 3.56
C GLY A 236 -9.39 4.86 3.62
N VAL A 237 -8.58 4.76 2.57
CA VAL A 237 -7.25 5.40 2.47
C VAL A 237 -7.40 6.75 1.76
N HIS A 238 -6.93 7.81 2.39
CA HIS A 238 -6.90 9.14 1.77
C HIS A 238 -5.88 9.19 0.63
N VAL A 239 -6.17 10.00 -0.40
CA VAL A 239 -5.33 10.06 -1.60
C VAL A 239 -5.13 11.50 -2.06
N VAL A 240 -3.91 11.84 -2.45
CA VAL A 240 -3.55 13.09 -3.14
C VAL A 240 -2.72 12.80 -4.39
N GLU A 241 -2.77 13.70 -5.36
CA GLU A 241 -2.14 13.48 -6.68
C GLU A 241 -0.74 14.10 -6.79
N ALA A 242 -0.30 14.94 -5.84
CA ALA A 242 1.01 15.61 -5.85
C ALA A 242 1.44 16.09 -4.46
N VAL A 243 2.74 16.38 -4.25
CA VAL A 243 3.28 16.71 -2.91
C VAL A 243 3.08 18.17 -2.41
N HIS A 244 2.24 18.97 -3.07
CA HIS A 244 2.06 20.39 -2.71
C HIS A 244 1.56 20.61 -1.26
N GLY A 245 0.81 19.66 -0.70
CA GLY A 245 0.30 19.74 0.69
C GLY A 245 1.34 19.44 1.77
N PHE A 246 2.55 19.02 1.41
CA PHE A 246 3.58 18.56 2.36
C PHE A 246 4.59 19.64 2.75
N GLY A 247 4.37 20.90 2.33
CA GLY A 247 5.25 22.03 2.65
C GLY A 247 6.60 22.03 1.91
N VAL A 248 6.84 21.04 1.05
CA VAL A 248 8.03 20.98 0.19
C VAL A 248 7.81 21.86 -1.04
N GLY A 249 8.65 22.89 -1.18
CA GLY A 249 8.62 23.75 -2.36
C GLY A 249 9.01 22.97 -3.62
N LYS A 250 8.46 23.34 -4.78
CA LYS A 250 8.93 22.79 -6.06
C LYS A 250 10.43 23.03 -6.17
N ALA A 251 11.21 21.96 -6.31
CA ALA A 251 12.63 22.02 -6.63
C ALA A 251 12.79 22.95 -7.85
N GLY A 252 13.51 24.06 -7.66
CA GLY A 252 13.42 25.18 -8.58
C GLY A 252 14.01 24.83 -9.94
N ARG A 253 13.21 24.88 -11.01
CA ARG A 253 13.74 25.22 -12.34
C ARG A 253 14.50 26.53 -12.17
N GLY A 254 15.81 26.48 -12.40
CA GLY A 254 16.73 27.53 -11.96
C GLY A 254 16.33 28.91 -12.48
N ARG A 255 16.05 29.84 -11.56
CA ARG A 255 16.14 31.26 -11.86
C ARG A 255 17.62 31.60 -11.90
N THR A 256 18.20 31.58 -13.10
CA THR A 256 19.47 32.25 -13.38
C THR A 256 19.29 33.73 -13.09
N ALA A 257 19.67 34.15 -11.89
CA ALA A 257 19.73 35.56 -11.55
C ALA A 257 20.94 36.16 -12.26
N GLU A 258 20.70 36.91 -13.34
CA GLU A 258 21.64 37.91 -13.79
C GLU A 258 21.93 38.87 -12.63
N ARG A 259 23.13 38.78 -12.07
CA ARG A 259 23.72 39.87 -11.31
C ARG A 259 24.70 40.58 -12.23
N GLY A 260 24.20 41.59 -12.94
CA GLY A 260 25.06 42.59 -13.53
C GLY A 260 25.79 43.38 -12.43
N ARG A 261 27.11 43.49 -12.58
CA ARG A 261 27.95 44.61 -12.16
C ARG A 261 29.27 44.53 -12.92
#